data_AF-A0A3N7H1H0-F1
#
_entry.id   AF-A0A3N7H1H0-F1
#
_cell.length_a   1.000
_cell.length_b   1.000
_cell.length_c   1.000
_cell.angle_alpha   90.00
_cell.angle_beta   90.00
_cell.angle_gamma   90.00
#
_symmetry.space_group_name_H-M   'P 1'
#
loop_
_entity.id
_entity.type
_entity.pdbx_description
1 polymer ?
#
loop_
_entity_poly.entity_id
_entity_poly.type
_entity_poly.pdbx_seq_one_letter_code
_entity_poly.pdbx_strand_id
1 'polypeptide(L)'
;MSPAPVLAAGAVCWRVSKKGKPKILLVHRTQHKDVSLPKGKVDPGETLPETAVREIAEETGLIIALGAPLGVVEYTLPGGRDKQVYYWAGEVSDDARANSTFVSNDEIESLRWVGLKKAREVLSYPHDVDIVDRFAELFAQGRARTFAIVALRHGKAVPAEDWDGPDATRPLMQRGIDQSLSVSHGIAAYRPRHLVSSTAARCLSTIAPTARVTGLAVEEDHTISQDAYRSGGKAVREVVAGLIAGRETAVLCSHGPVLPQIVSAVMDETQTDRTSKLQRAAALGTGEYAVLHVPVDHPESGIVAVEVHSPTA
;
A
#
# COMPACT_ATOMS: atom_id res chain seq x y z
N MET A 1 -7.68 -30.18 7.14
CA MET A 1 -7.34 -28.86 6.54
C MET A 1 -5.99 -28.47 7.09
N SER A 2 -5.02 -28.13 6.25
CA SER A 2 -3.73 -27.62 6.72
C SER A 2 -3.96 -26.32 7.52
N PRO A 3 -3.19 -26.05 8.59
CA PRO A 3 -3.32 -24.81 9.36
C PRO A 3 -3.07 -23.60 8.46
N ALA A 4 -3.75 -22.49 8.72
CA ALA A 4 -3.54 -21.24 7.99
C ALA A 4 -2.04 -20.84 8.02
N PRO A 5 -1.49 -20.29 6.92
CA PRO A 5 -0.08 -19.95 6.85
C PRO A 5 0.28 -18.90 7.91
N VAL A 6 1.55 -18.90 8.32
CA VAL A 6 2.13 -17.78 9.08
C VAL A 6 2.37 -16.64 8.10
N LEU A 7 1.73 -15.49 8.33
CA LEU A 7 1.92 -14.31 7.50
C LEU A 7 3.03 -13.43 8.06
N ALA A 8 3.78 -12.84 7.15
CA ALA A 8 4.86 -11.89 7.42
C ALA A 8 4.93 -10.85 6.32
N ALA A 9 5.49 -9.70 6.63
CA ALA A 9 5.63 -8.59 5.69
C ALA A 9 6.95 -7.83 5.92
N GLY A 10 7.47 -7.23 4.87
CA GLY A 10 8.66 -6.38 4.93
C GLY A 10 8.90 -5.61 3.65
N ALA A 11 10.11 -5.07 3.50
CA ALA A 11 10.42 -4.23 2.35
C ALA A 11 11.88 -4.31 1.89
N VAL A 12 12.07 -4.16 0.58
CA VAL A 12 13.36 -3.75 0.02
C VAL A 12 13.49 -2.24 0.23
N CYS A 13 14.06 -1.86 1.37
CA CYS A 13 14.40 -0.48 1.65
C CYS A 13 15.55 -0.04 0.74
N TRP A 14 15.34 0.97 -0.10
CA TRP A 14 16.29 1.35 -1.14
C TRP A 14 16.57 2.85 -1.18
N ARG A 15 17.70 3.23 -1.78
CA ARG A 15 18.07 4.63 -2.06
C ARG A 15 18.98 4.72 -3.27
N VAL A 16 19.09 5.92 -3.84
CA VAL A 16 20.03 6.19 -4.94
C VAL A 16 21.35 6.75 -4.37
N SER A 17 22.48 6.17 -4.77
CA SER A 17 23.80 6.73 -4.45
C SER A 17 24.10 7.97 -5.30
N LYS A 18 25.09 8.78 -4.89
CA LYS A 18 25.58 9.94 -5.67
C LYS A 18 25.99 9.61 -7.12
N LYS A 19 26.26 8.33 -7.43
CA LYS A 19 26.61 7.84 -8.77
C LYS A 19 25.39 7.33 -9.57
N GLY A 20 24.16 7.60 -9.12
CA GLY A 20 22.93 7.14 -9.76
C GLY A 20 22.68 5.63 -9.64
N LYS A 21 23.40 4.92 -8.77
CA LYS A 21 23.26 3.46 -8.58
C LYS A 21 22.40 3.13 -7.36
N PRO A 22 21.52 2.11 -7.42
CA PRO A 22 20.68 1.73 -6.31
C PRO A 22 21.52 1.08 -5.21
N LYS A 23 21.14 1.36 -3.96
CA LYS A 23 21.58 0.67 -2.76
C LYS A 23 20.35 0.16 -2.03
N ILE A 24 20.42 -1.05 -1.50
CA ILE A 24 19.37 -1.64 -0.66
C ILE A 24 19.90 -1.90 0.74
N LEU A 25 19.01 -1.90 1.72
CA LEU A 25 19.30 -2.21 3.11
C LEU A 25 19.18 -3.72 3.36
N LEU A 26 20.20 -4.30 3.96
CA LEU A 26 20.17 -5.65 4.51
C LEU A 26 20.34 -5.59 6.02
N VAL A 27 19.71 -6.55 6.71
CA VAL A 27 19.86 -6.75 8.16
C VAL A 27 20.69 -8.00 8.44
N HIS A 28 21.57 -7.89 9.43
CA HIS A 28 22.30 -9.03 10.01
C HIS A 28 21.61 -9.43 11.30
N ARG A 29 21.07 -10.65 11.38
CA ARG A 29 20.26 -11.06 12.54
C ARG A 29 21.12 -11.84 13.53
N THR A 30 21.19 -11.38 14.77
CA THR A 30 22.06 -11.94 15.81
C THR A 30 21.68 -13.39 16.12
N GLN A 31 20.39 -13.67 16.29
CA GLN A 31 19.88 -14.99 16.70
C GLN A 31 20.07 -16.06 15.63
N HIS A 32 19.92 -15.70 14.36
CA HIS A 32 19.97 -16.63 13.24
C HIS A 32 21.34 -16.67 12.56
N LYS A 33 22.19 -15.66 12.80
CA LYS A 33 23.48 -15.47 12.13
C LYS A 33 23.35 -15.46 10.60
N ASP A 34 22.27 -14.86 10.11
CA ASP A 34 21.93 -14.76 8.70
C ASP A 34 21.94 -13.29 8.21
N VAL A 35 21.84 -13.12 6.90
CA VAL A 35 21.66 -11.84 6.22
C VAL A 35 20.38 -11.92 5.40
N SER A 36 19.44 -11.03 5.66
CA SER A 36 18.14 -11.03 4.99
C SER A 36 17.63 -9.61 4.71
N LEU A 37 16.50 -9.54 4.00
CA LEU A 37 15.70 -8.33 3.93
C LEU A 37 14.95 -8.12 5.27
N PRO A 38 14.76 -6.87 5.72
CA PRO A 38 14.00 -6.58 6.93
C PRO A 38 12.51 -6.95 6.77
N LYS A 39 11.97 -7.69 7.74
CA LYS A 39 10.63 -8.29 7.72
C LYS A 39 10.33 -9.04 9.02
N GLY A 40 9.09 -8.98 9.46
CA GLY A 40 8.59 -9.78 10.57
C GLY A 40 7.14 -10.22 10.41
N LYS A 41 6.55 -10.71 11.51
CA LYS A 41 5.26 -11.44 11.46
C LYS A 41 4.11 -10.45 11.59
N VAL A 42 3.00 -10.80 10.95
CA VAL A 42 1.74 -10.06 11.12
C VAL A 42 1.21 -10.30 12.53
N ASP A 43 0.96 -9.22 13.26
CA ASP A 43 0.31 -9.28 14.57
C ASP A 43 -1.21 -9.41 14.44
N PRO A 44 -1.91 -9.94 15.47
CA PRO A 44 -3.36 -10.08 15.42
C PRO A 44 -4.08 -8.76 15.09
N GLY A 45 -4.85 -8.76 14.01
CA GLY A 45 -5.63 -7.60 13.56
C GLY A 45 -4.91 -6.70 12.56
N GLU A 46 -3.59 -6.83 12.39
CA GLU A 46 -2.82 -6.01 11.46
C GLU A 46 -3.06 -6.37 10.00
N THR A 47 -2.96 -5.35 9.15
CA THR A 47 -2.87 -5.54 7.70
C THR A 47 -1.42 -5.80 7.27
N LEU A 48 -1.20 -6.52 6.17
CA LEU A 48 0.16 -6.74 5.65
C LEU A 48 0.95 -5.44 5.38
N PRO A 49 0.36 -4.38 4.79
CA PRO A 49 1.07 -3.10 4.61
C PRO A 49 1.47 -2.43 5.93
N GLU A 50 0.59 -2.48 6.93
CA GLU A 50 0.86 -1.98 8.28
C GLU A 50 2.01 -2.75 8.94
N THR A 51 1.95 -4.08 8.90
CA THR A 51 3.03 -4.94 9.39
C THR A 51 4.36 -4.60 8.71
N ALA A 52 4.37 -4.41 7.37
CA ALA A 52 5.60 -4.10 6.66
C ALA A 52 6.26 -2.81 7.21
N VAL A 53 5.51 -1.71 7.34
CA VAL A 53 6.09 -0.45 7.82
C VAL A 53 6.44 -0.48 9.31
N ARG A 54 5.69 -1.21 10.14
CA ARG A 54 6.02 -1.42 11.55
C ARG A 54 7.34 -2.17 11.68
N GLU A 55 7.48 -3.30 11.00
CA GLU A 55 8.68 -4.14 11.04
C GLU A 55 9.92 -3.40 10.51
N ILE A 56 9.77 -2.61 9.44
CA ILE A 56 10.86 -1.73 9.00
C ILE A 56 11.26 -0.73 10.10
N ALA A 57 10.29 -0.12 10.77
CA ALA A 57 10.57 0.84 11.83
C ALA A 57 11.23 0.16 13.05
N GLU A 58 10.79 -1.03 13.45
CA GLU A 58 11.34 -1.79 14.57
C GLU A 58 12.76 -2.30 14.30
N GLU A 59 12.98 -2.95 13.15
CA GLU A 59 14.27 -3.57 12.83
C GLU A 59 15.33 -2.55 12.38
N THR A 60 14.90 -1.39 11.85
CA THR A 60 15.83 -0.47 11.16
C THR A 60 15.72 0.99 11.61
N GLY A 61 14.75 1.33 12.46
CA GLY A 61 14.47 2.70 12.87
C GLY A 61 14.07 3.62 11.72
N LEU A 62 13.77 3.08 10.53
CA LEU A 62 13.43 3.87 9.34
C LEU A 62 11.92 4.02 9.21
N ILE A 63 11.51 5.24 8.89
CA ILE A 63 10.13 5.54 8.50
C ILE A 63 10.08 5.64 6.98
N ILE A 64 9.29 4.77 6.35
CA ILE A 64 9.17 4.66 4.88
C ILE A 64 7.72 4.80 4.43
N ALA A 65 7.53 5.16 3.16
CA ALA A 65 6.29 4.88 2.43
C ALA A 65 6.47 3.58 1.63
N LEU A 66 5.43 2.75 1.59
CA LEU A 66 5.43 1.61 0.66
C LEU A 66 5.22 2.09 -0.78
N GLY A 67 6.10 1.64 -1.68
CA GLY A 67 5.95 1.71 -3.12
C GLY A 67 5.40 0.39 -3.68
N ALA A 68 5.71 0.06 -4.94
CA ALA A 68 5.15 -1.12 -5.59
C ALA A 68 5.51 -2.45 -4.87
N PRO A 69 4.58 -3.43 -4.83
CA PRO A 69 4.84 -4.77 -4.31
C PRO A 69 5.88 -5.50 -5.16
N LEU A 70 6.79 -6.21 -4.48
CA LEU A 70 7.84 -7.05 -5.07
C LEU A 70 7.48 -8.54 -5.02
N GLY A 71 6.27 -8.85 -4.56
CA GLY A 71 5.68 -10.18 -4.55
C GLY A 71 5.89 -10.94 -3.25
N VAL A 72 5.61 -12.23 -3.31
CA VAL A 72 5.50 -13.11 -2.14
C VAL A 72 6.57 -14.19 -2.20
N VAL A 73 7.14 -14.50 -1.04
CA VAL A 73 7.99 -15.68 -0.81
C VAL A 73 7.21 -16.68 0.02
N GLU A 74 7.18 -17.94 -0.41
CA GLU A 74 6.47 -19.03 0.28
C GLU A 74 7.44 -20.16 0.62
N TYR A 75 7.43 -20.62 1.87
CA TYR A 75 8.22 -21.77 2.31
C TYR A 75 7.61 -22.42 3.55
N THR A 76 7.88 -23.70 3.75
CA THR A 76 7.39 -24.46 4.91
C THR A 76 8.37 -24.36 6.08
N LEU A 77 7.85 -24.01 7.26
CA LEU A 77 8.63 -23.93 8.50
C LEU A 77 8.95 -25.34 9.06
N PRO A 78 10.00 -25.48 9.89
CA PRO A 78 10.15 -26.64 10.75
C PRO A 78 8.87 -26.86 11.56
N GLY A 79 8.20 -28.00 11.35
CA GLY A 79 6.86 -28.28 11.89
C GLY A 79 5.74 -28.35 10.85
N GLY A 80 6.04 -28.15 9.57
CA GLY A 80 5.10 -28.43 8.45
C GLY A 80 4.07 -27.34 8.18
N ARG A 81 4.15 -26.19 8.87
CA ARG A 81 3.27 -25.04 8.64
C ARG A 81 3.88 -24.13 7.57
N ASP A 82 3.07 -23.72 6.61
CA ASP A 82 3.51 -22.78 5.57
C ASP A 82 3.71 -21.38 6.12
N LYS A 83 4.66 -20.66 5.54
CA LYS A 83 4.93 -19.24 5.80
C LYS A 83 4.94 -18.48 4.49
N GLN A 84 4.27 -17.34 4.48
CA GLN A 84 4.23 -16.40 3.37
C GLN A 84 4.79 -15.05 3.83
N VAL A 85 5.72 -14.50 3.06
CA VAL A 85 6.31 -13.18 3.30
C VAL A 85 6.03 -12.28 2.11
N TYR A 86 5.37 -11.16 2.37
CA TYR A 86 5.04 -10.16 1.36
C TYR A 86 6.06 -9.03 1.40
N TYR A 87 6.58 -8.62 0.25
CA TYR A 87 7.58 -7.55 0.17
C TYR A 87 7.11 -6.40 -0.71
N TRP A 88 7.47 -5.19 -0.31
CA TRP A 88 7.29 -3.95 -1.07
C TRP A 88 8.62 -3.26 -1.33
N ALA A 89 8.69 -2.40 -2.34
CA ALA A 89 9.75 -1.42 -2.45
C ALA A 89 9.51 -0.30 -1.42
N GLY A 90 10.55 0.18 -0.75
CA GLY A 90 10.45 1.33 0.16
C GLY A 90 11.60 2.29 -0.06
N GLU A 91 11.35 3.44 -0.70
CA GLU A 91 12.41 4.43 -0.88
C GLU A 91 12.70 5.14 0.44
N VAL A 92 13.98 5.20 0.81
CA VAL A 92 14.45 5.85 2.02
C VAL A 92 15.07 7.19 1.65
N SER A 93 14.42 8.28 2.08
CA SER A 93 14.95 9.63 1.90
C SER A 93 16.21 9.85 2.76
N ASP A 94 17.02 10.83 2.38
CA ASP A 94 18.19 11.20 3.17
C ASP A 94 17.79 11.64 4.60
N ASP A 95 16.65 12.32 4.74
CA ASP A 95 16.07 12.73 6.03
C ASP A 95 15.64 11.53 6.87
N ALA A 96 14.92 10.55 6.30
CA ALA A 96 14.54 9.34 7.02
C ALA A 96 15.76 8.55 7.50
N ARG A 97 16.82 8.51 6.68
CA ARG A 97 18.08 7.87 7.05
C ARG A 97 18.83 8.64 8.14
N ALA A 98 18.84 9.97 8.08
CA ALA A 98 19.51 10.81 9.07
C ALA A 98 18.82 10.73 10.44
N ASN A 99 17.51 10.52 10.45
CA ASN A 99 16.69 10.38 11.65
C ASN A 99 16.41 8.92 12.04
N SER A 100 17.14 7.96 11.46
CA SER A 100 16.99 6.54 11.83
C SER A 100 17.30 6.35 13.31
N THR A 101 16.38 5.71 14.03
CA THR A 101 16.51 5.44 15.47
C THR A 101 17.12 4.07 15.77
N PHE A 102 17.71 3.41 14.77
CA PHE A 102 18.24 2.05 14.93
C PHE A 102 19.31 2.00 16.03
N VAL A 103 19.13 1.05 16.93
CA VAL A 103 20.14 0.62 17.89
C VAL A 103 20.25 -0.89 17.77
N SER A 104 21.48 -1.39 17.69
CA SER A 104 21.75 -2.83 17.68
C SER A 104 21.13 -3.49 18.90
N ASN A 105 20.47 -4.63 18.70
CA ASN A 105 19.77 -5.35 19.76
C ASN A 105 19.94 -6.87 19.59
N ASP A 106 19.29 -7.64 20.47
CA ASP A 106 19.40 -9.10 20.48
C ASP A 106 18.80 -9.77 19.23
N GLU A 107 18.04 -9.03 18.42
CA GLU A 107 17.47 -9.51 17.15
C GLU A 107 18.32 -9.08 15.94
N ILE A 108 18.65 -7.79 15.82
CA ILE A 108 19.39 -7.21 14.70
C ILE A 108 20.75 -6.68 15.17
N GLU A 109 21.82 -7.32 14.71
CA GLU A 109 23.19 -6.94 15.01
C GLU A 109 23.57 -5.66 14.27
N SER A 110 23.32 -5.60 12.96
CA SER A 110 23.74 -4.46 12.14
C SER A 110 22.94 -4.30 10.85
N LEU A 111 22.94 -3.06 10.35
CA LEU A 111 22.36 -2.67 9.08
C LEU A 111 23.46 -2.41 8.05
N ARG A 112 23.28 -2.89 6.81
CA ARG A 112 24.22 -2.60 5.71
C ARG A 112 23.52 -2.16 4.43
N TRP A 113 23.93 -0.99 3.92
CA TRP A 113 23.55 -0.50 2.61
C TRP A 113 24.48 -1.06 1.53
N VAL A 114 24.00 -1.98 0.70
CA VAL A 114 24.80 -2.67 -0.32
C VAL A 114 24.29 -2.40 -1.72
N GLY A 115 25.16 -2.58 -2.73
CA GLY A 115 24.71 -2.56 -4.14
C GLY A 115 24.06 -3.88 -4.52
N LEU A 116 23.24 -3.87 -5.57
CA LEU A 116 22.47 -5.04 -6.00
C LEU A 116 23.32 -6.29 -6.29
N LYS A 117 24.51 -6.14 -6.90
CA LYS A 117 25.42 -7.28 -7.11
C LYS A 117 25.85 -7.88 -5.77
N LYS A 118 26.21 -7.03 -4.80
CA LYS A 118 26.67 -7.48 -3.49
C LYS A 118 25.54 -8.13 -2.69
N ALA A 119 24.32 -7.61 -2.80
CA ALA A 119 23.15 -8.23 -2.15
C ALA A 119 22.97 -9.69 -2.57
N ARG A 120 23.05 -10.00 -3.88
CA ARG A 120 22.96 -11.37 -4.40
C ARG A 120 24.05 -12.31 -3.85
N GLU A 121 25.23 -11.77 -3.57
CA GLU A 121 26.36 -12.55 -3.05
C GLU A 121 26.25 -12.85 -1.54
N VAL A 122 25.55 -12.01 -0.77
CA VAL A 122 25.60 -12.07 0.71
C VAL A 122 24.29 -12.47 1.37
N LEU A 123 23.16 -12.38 0.66
CA LEU A 123 21.88 -12.86 1.18
C LEU A 123 21.96 -14.35 1.49
N SER A 124 21.50 -14.73 2.68
CA SER A 124 21.56 -16.13 3.13
C SER A 124 20.52 -17.02 2.46
N TYR A 125 19.46 -16.44 1.89
CA TYR A 125 18.33 -17.16 1.34
C TYR A 125 18.12 -16.88 -0.16
N PRO A 126 18.03 -17.92 -1.01
CA PRO A 126 17.79 -17.72 -2.45
C PRO A 126 16.49 -16.97 -2.76
N HIS A 127 15.43 -17.19 -1.99
CA HIS A 127 14.15 -16.52 -2.22
C HIS A 127 14.20 -14.99 -1.96
N ASP A 128 15.09 -14.50 -1.09
CA ASP A 128 15.29 -13.06 -0.91
C ASP A 128 16.01 -12.47 -2.15
N VAL A 129 16.83 -13.27 -2.86
CA VAL A 129 17.47 -12.84 -4.11
C VAL A 129 16.44 -12.60 -5.20
N ASP A 130 15.42 -13.46 -5.32
CA ASP A 130 14.32 -13.28 -6.29
C ASP A 130 13.58 -11.95 -6.06
N ILE A 131 13.38 -11.55 -4.80
CA ILE A 131 12.77 -10.27 -4.45
C ILE A 131 13.68 -9.09 -4.84
N VAL A 132 14.99 -9.21 -4.61
CA VAL A 132 15.99 -8.21 -5.04
C VAL A 132 16.06 -8.12 -6.57
N ASP A 133 15.88 -9.22 -7.29
CA ASP A 133 15.86 -9.25 -8.76
C ASP A 133 14.65 -8.50 -9.32
N ARG A 134 13.45 -8.74 -8.77
CA ARG A 134 12.24 -7.97 -9.13
C ARG A 134 12.41 -6.48 -8.87
N PHE A 135 13.01 -6.10 -7.74
CA PHE A 135 13.34 -4.69 -7.47
C PHE A 135 14.35 -4.14 -8.50
N ALA A 136 15.39 -4.92 -8.83
CA ALA A 136 16.41 -4.51 -9.79
C ALA A 136 15.81 -4.24 -11.18
N GLU A 137 14.85 -5.06 -11.61
CA GLU A 137 14.12 -4.86 -12.87
C GLU A 137 13.32 -3.56 -12.86
N LEU A 138 12.53 -3.31 -11.81
CA LEU A 138 11.79 -2.04 -11.66
C LEU A 138 12.72 -0.83 -11.66
N PHE A 139 13.85 -0.92 -10.95
CA PHE A 139 14.82 0.17 -10.89
C PHE A 139 15.48 0.42 -12.26
N ALA A 140 15.86 -0.64 -12.96
CA ALA A 140 16.47 -0.54 -14.29
C ALA A 140 15.54 0.09 -15.34
N GLN A 141 14.23 -0.10 -15.18
CA GLN A 141 13.20 0.51 -16.02
C GLN A 141 12.86 1.95 -15.62
N GLY A 142 13.42 2.49 -14.53
CA GLY A 142 13.05 3.81 -14.00
C GLY A 142 11.67 3.83 -13.33
N ARG A 143 11.17 2.68 -12.87
CA ARG A 143 9.80 2.49 -12.34
C ARG A 143 9.75 2.07 -10.87
N ALA A 144 10.90 2.08 -10.18
CA ALA A 144 10.99 1.73 -8.76
C ALA A 144 10.42 2.79 -7.82
N ARG A 145 10.45 4.06 -8.23
CA ARG A 145 9.86 5.17 -7.47
C ARG A 145 8.42 5.36 -7.90
N THR A 146 7.47 5.08 -7.00
CA THR A 146 6.04 5.20 -7.26
C THR A 146 5.35 6.09 -6.23
N PHE A 147 4.26 6.71 -6.66
CA PHE A 147 3.19 7.18 -5.78
C PHE A 147 1.94 6.34 -6.06
N ALA A 148 0.88 6.49 -5.27
CA ALA A 148 -0.33 5.69 -5.46
C ALA A 148 -1.62 6.50 -5.50
N ILE A 149 -2.54 6.08 -6.37
CA ILE A 149 -3.96 6.43 -6.25
C ILE A 149 -4.63 5.28 -5.52
N VAL A 150 -5.16 5.55 -4.33
CA VAL A 150 -5.82 4.56 -3.48
C VAL A 150 -7.34 4.74 -3.60
N ALA A 151 -8.03 3.76 -4.17
CA ALA A 151 -9.48 3.76 -4.25
C ALA A 151 -10.05 2.98 -3.06
N LEU A 152 -10.79 3.63 -2.18
CA LEU A 152 -11.39 3.04 -0.97
C LEU A 152 -12.91 2.99 -1.13
N ARG A 153 -13.51 1.80 -0.99
CA ARG A 153 -14.97 1.69 -0.88
C ARG A 153 -15.39 1.97 0.55
N HIS A 154 -16.43 2.76 0.74
CA HIS A 154 -17.01 2.96 2.07
C HIS A 154 -17.32 1.62 2.78
N GLY A 155 -17.24 1.62 4.11
CA GLY A 155 -17.59 0.48 4.94
C GLY A 155 -19.06 0.10 4.85
N LYS A 156 -19.44 -1.03 5.44
CA LYS A 156 -20.82 -1.48 5.44
C LYS A 156 -21.74 -0.45 6.13
N ALA A 157 -22.66 0.12 5.35
CA ALA A 157 -23.65 1.09 5.80
C ALA A 157 -25.01 0.45 6.07
N VAL A 158 -25.90 1.19 6.74
CA VAL A 158 -27.31 0.84 6.90
C VAL A 158 -27.91 0.58 5.50
N PRO A 159 -28.68 -0.50 5.30
CA PRO A 159 -29.39 -0.75 4.03
C PRO A 159 -30.25 0.45 3.62
N ALA A 160 -30.45 0.62 2.32
CA ALA A 160 -31.16 1.81 1.83
C ALA A 160 -32.65 1.74 2.17
N GLU A 161 -33.21 0.54 2.15
CA GLU A 161 -34.57 0.19 2.53
C GLU A 161 -34.88 0.41 4.02
N ASP A 162 -33.85 0.44 4.87
CA ASP A 162 -33.96 0.59 6.33
C ASP A 162 -33.62 2.01 6.80
N TRP A 163 -33.56 2.99 5.90
CA TRP A 163 -33.19 4.37 6.21
C TRP A 163 -34.22 5.37 5.71
N ASP A 164 -34.84 6.09 6.64
CA ASP A 164 -35.92 7.06 6.34
C ASP A 164 -35.41 8.42 5.82
N GLY A 165 -34.10 8.69 5.89
CA GLY A 165 -33.49 9.95 5.45
C GLY A 165 -32.96 9.91 4.00
N PRO A 166 -32.39 11.02 3.50
CA PRO A 166 -31.69 11.02 2.22
C PRO A 166 -30.57 9.97 2.19
N ASP A 167 -30.35 9.31 1.05
CA ASP A 167 -29.33 8.25 0.91
C ASP A 167 -27.94 8.72 1.36
N ALA A 168 -27.57 9.96 1.04
CA ALA A 168 -26.28 10.55 1.39
C ALA A 168 -26.03 10.63 2.90
N THR A 169 -27.08 10.65 3.73
CA THR A 169 -26.96 10.73 5.19
C THR A 169 -26.87 9.37 5.88
N ARG A 170 -26.93 8.26 5.12
CA ARG A 170 -26.86 6.91 5.69
C ARG A 170 -25.55 6.70 6.47
N PRO A 171 -25.62 6.31 7.74
CA PRO A 171 -24.43 6.06 8.55
C PRO A 171 -23.83 4.67 8.27
N LEU A 172 -22.61 4.46 8.76
CA LEU A 172 -22.03 3.12 8.86
C LEU A 172 -22.78 2.29 9.90
N MET A 173 -22.88 0.99 9.67
CA MET A 173 -23.19 0.02 10.74
C MET A 173 -21.93 -0.25 11.57
N GLN A 174 -22.07 -0.93 12.72
CA GLN A 174 -20.92 -1.34 13.54
C GLN A 174 -19.84 -2.07 12.71
N ARG A 175 -20.25 -3.05 11.91
CA ARG A 175 -19.34 -3.73 10.97
C ARG A 175 -18.58 -2.76 10.05
N GLY A 176 -19.23 -1.70 9.56
CA GLY A 176 -18.59 -0.70 8.73
C GLY A 176 -17.57 0.15 9.49
N ILE A 177 -17.83 0.44 10.76
CA ILE A 177 -16.90 1.11 11.66
C ILE A 177 -15.67 0.22 11.88
N ASP A 178 -15.87 -1.06 12.19
CA ASP A 178 -14.78 -2.02 12.42
C ASP A 178 -13.91 -2.17 11.16
N GLN A 179 -14.55 -2.28 9.98
CA GLN A 179 -13.86 -2.30 8.68
C GLN A 179 -13.02 -1.05 8.45
N SER A 180 -13.57 0.12 8.75
CA SER A 180 -12.89 1.42 8.59
C SER A 180 -11.66 1.55 9.49
N LEU A 181 -11.77 1.11 10.75
CA LEU A 181 -10.64 1.08 11.69
C LEU A 181 -9.54 0.13 11.20
N SER A 182 -9.92 -1.09 10.83
CA SER A 182 -9.02 -2.15 10.38
C SER A 182 -8.13 -1.74 9.19
N VAL A 183 -8.67 -1.04 8.19
CA VAL A 183 -7.89 -0.68 6.99
C VAL A 183 -7.07 0.61 7.14
N SER A 184 -7.32 1.39 8.19
CA SER A 184 -6.78 2.75 8.31
C SER A 184 -5.24 2.81 8.37
N HIS A 185 -4.62 1.93 9.15
CA HIS A 185 -3.17 1.83 9.25
C HIS A 185 -2.54 1.24 7.99
N GLY A 186 -3.21 0.27 7.35
CA GLY A 186 -2.78 -0.27 6.06
C GLY A 186 -2.76 0.78 4.94
N ILE A 187 -3.76 1.66 4.89
CA ILE A 187 -3.77 2.81 3.96
C ILE A 187 -2.67 3.82 4.34
N ALA A 188 -2.47 4.09 5.64
CA ALA A 188 -1.45 5.01 6.12
C ALA A 188 -0.02 4.54 5.79
N ALA A 189 0.22 3.24 5.61
CA ALA A 189 1.51 2.68 5.20
C ALA A 189 2.02 3.22 3.85
N TYR A 190 1.12 3.65 2.97
CA TYR A 190 1.46 4.30 1.69
C TYR A 190 1.72 5.81 1.82
N ARG A 191 1.65 6.35 3.04
CA ARG A 191 1.89 7.76 3.41
C ARG A 191 1.22 8.76 2.45
N PRO A 192 -0.11 8.74 2.33
CA PRO A 192 -0.83 9.69 1.49
C PRO A 192 -0.52 11.14 1.87
N ARG A 193 -0.73 12.04 0.92
CA ARG A 193 -0.68 13.49 1.09
C ARG A 193 -2.06 14.13 0.97
N HIS A 194 -2.97 13.45 0.27
CA HIS A 194 -4.34 13.88 0.03
C HIS A 194 -5.33 12.81 0.45
N LEU A 195 -6.35 13.21 1.21
CA LEU A 195 -7.50 12.38 1.53
C LEU A 195 -8.74 13.04 0.94
N VAL A 196 -9.31 12.45 -0.09
CA VAL A 196 -10.50 12.94 -0.77
C VAL A 196 -11.65 11.98 -0.48
N SER A 197 -12.81 12.50 -0.14
CA SER A 197 -14.00 11.68 0.13
C SER A 197 -15.22 12.25 -0.59
N SER A 198 -16.07 11.34 -1.06
CA SER A 198 -17.46 11.67 -1.31
C SER A 198 -18.08 12.32 -0.06
N THR A 199 -18.96 13.30 -0.27
CA THR A 199 -19.71 14.02 0.78
C THR A 199 -20.68 13.13 1.59
N ALA A 200 -21.01 11.93 1.11
CA ALA A 200 -21.90 11.00 1.83
C ALA A 200 -21.34 10.61 3.22
N ALA A 201 -22.21 10.61 4.23
CA ALA A 201 -21.85 10.38 5.64
C ALA A 201 -21.07 9.08 5.87
N ARG A 202 -21.47 7.99 5.20
CA ARG A 202 -20.75 6.70 5.22
C ARG A 202 -19.32 6.77 4.66
N CYS A 203 -19.06 7.59 3.64
CA CYS A 203 -17.71 7.74 3.08
C CYS A 203 -16.83 8.55 4.05
N LEU A 204 -17.33 9.69 4.52
CA LEU A 204 -16.65 10.52 5.52
C LEU A 204 -16.31 9.73 6.79
N SER A 205 -17.26 8.93 7.28
CA SER A 205 -17.05 8.07 8.45
C SER A 205 -16.03 6.95 8.18
N THR A 206 -15.94 6.45 6.93
CA THR A 206 -14.99 5.38 6.57
C THR A 206 -13.55 5.90 6.50
N ILE A 207 -13.34 7.12 5.97
CA ILE A 207 -11.99 7.68 5.82
C ILE A 207 -11.50 8.35 7.12
N ALA A 208 -12.39 8.69 8.05
CA ALA A 208 -12.06 9.42 9.27
C ALA A 208 -10.97 8.75 10.14
N PRO A 209 -10.93 7.42 10.34
CA PRO A 209 -9.79 6.79 11.03
C PRO A 209 -8.47 6.98 10.30
N THR A 210 -8.46 6.88 8.96
CA THR A 210 -7.25 7.14 8.15
C THR A 210 -6.78 8.58 8.32
N ALA A 211 -7.70 9.55 8.32
CA ALA A 211 -7.40 10.96 8.58
C ALA A 211 -6.76 11.15 9.96
N ARG A 212 -7.26 10.45 10.99
CA ARG A 212 -6.74 10.52 12.35
C ARG A 212 -5.32 9.94 12.47
N VAL A 213 -5.06 8.79 11.85
CA VAL A 213 -3.74 8.12 11.88
C VAL A 213 -2.71 8.90 11.08
N THR A 214 -3.10 9.48 9.94
CA THR A 214 -2.19 10.26 9.08
C THR A 214 -2.03 11.72 9.50
N GLY A 215 -2.96 12.25 10.30
CA GLY A 215 -3.02 13.66 10.68
C GLY A 215 -3.49 14.59 9.55
N LEU A 216 -4.04 14.05 8.46
CA LEU A 216 -4.48 14.81 7.30
C LEU A 216 -5.95 15.24 7.42
N ALA A 217 -6.28 16.40 6.85
CA ALA A 217 -7.66 16.80 6.64
C ALA A 217 -8.28 16.00 5.49
N VAL A 218 -9.61 15.78 5.56
CA VAL A 218 -10.38 15.17 4.48
C VAL A 218 -10.95 16.29 3.62
N GLU A 219 -10.61 16.29 2.34
CA GLU A 219 -11.25 17.12 1.31
C GLU A 219 -12.54 16.44 0.86
N GLU A 220 -13.65 17.14 1.00
CA GLU A 220 -14.94 16.65 0.51
C GLU A 220 -15.13 17.05 -0.95
N ASP A 221 -15.32 16.05 -1.82
CA ASP A 221 -15.56 16.26 -3.24
C ASP A 221 -16.87 15.60 -3.66
N HIS A 222 -17.86 16.43 -3.99
CA HIS A 222 -19.16 15.97 -4.45
C HIS A 222 -19.08 15.23 -5.80
N THR A 223 -18.07 15.48 -6.64
CA THR A 223 -17.94 14.86 -7.97
C THR A 223 -17.70 13.35 -7.90
N ILE A 224 -17.08 12.86 -6.83
CA ILE A 224 -16.87 11.43 -6.58
C ILE A 224 -17.97 10.81 -5.71
N SER A 225 -19.10 11.50 -5.53
CA SER A 225 -20.28 10.98 -4.83
C SER A 225 -21.17 10.12 -5.73
N GLN A 226 -22.01 9.29 -5.12
CA GLN A 226 -23.01 8.53 -5.86
C GLN A 226 -24.12 9.43 -6.44
N ASP A 227 -24.43 10.55 -5.79
CA ASP A 227 -25.47 11.48 -6.25
C ASP A 227 -25.04 12.25 -7.50
N ALA A 228 -23.74 12.56 -7.60
CA ALA A 228 -23.13 13.15 -8.78
C ALA A 228 -22.85 12.15 -9.91
N TYR A 229 -23.15 10.84 -9.71
CA TYR A 229 -22.82 9.82 -10.68
C TYR A 229 -23.44 10.12 -12.05
N ARG A 230 -22.61 10.08 -13.09
CA ARG A 230 -23.01 10.17 -14.49
C ARG A 230 -22.30 9.09 -15.28
N SER A 231 -22.99 8.50 -16.25
CA SER A 231 -22.36 7.57 -17.19
C SER A 231 -21.19 8.27 -17.90
N GLY A 232 -20.09 7.54 -18.09
CA GLY A 232 -18.89 8.07 -18.73
C GLY A 232 -17.95 8.85 -17.83
N GLY A 233 -18.31 9.27 -16.60
CA GLY A 233 -17.35 9.67 -15.56
C GLY A 233 -16.39 10.82 -15.87
N LYS A 234 -16.78 11.81 -16.70
CA LYS A 234 -15.87 12.91 -17.13
C LYS A 234 -15.32 13.72 -15.95
N ALA A 235 -16.17 14.12 -15.01
CA ALA A 235 -15.73 14.88 -13.84
C ALA A 235 -14.77 14.08 -12.94
N VAL A 236 -15.05 12.79 -12.74
CA VAL A 236 -14.16 11.89 -12.00
C VAL A 236 -12.78 11.78 -12.68
N ARG A 237 -12.73 11.75 -14.02
CA ARG A 237 -11.46 11.79 -14.75
C ARG A 237 -10.66 13.05 -14.48
N GLU A 238 -11.31 14.22 -14.45
CA GLU A 238 -10.64 15.50 -14.20
C GLU A 238 -10.04 15.54 -12.78
N VAL A 239 -10.75 15.02 -11.78
CA VAL A 239 -10.24 14.90 -10.40
C VAL A 239 -9.01 13.98 -10.34
N VAL A 240 -9.11 12.78 -10.92
CA VAL A 240 -8.01 11.80 -10.89
C VAL A 240 -6.80 12.31 -11.67
N ALA A 241 -6.99 12.97 -12.82
CA ALA A 241 -5.90 13.59 -13.58
C ALA A 241 -5.18 14.67 -12.75
N GLY A 242 -5.93 15.50 -12.01
CA GLY A 242 -5.35 16.48 -11.09
C GLY A 242 -4.48 15.85 -9.99
N LEU A 243 -4.96 14.75 -9.39
CA LEU A 243 -4.20 14.01 -8.37
C LEU A 243 -2.93 13.35 -8.95
N ILE A 244 -3.03 12.75 -10.15
CA ILE A 244 -1.87 12.16 -10.84
C ILE A 244 -0.83 13.21 -11.21
N ALA A 245 -1.27 14.39 -11.68
CA ALA A 245 -0.38 15.50 -11.99
C ALA A 245 0.42 15.98 -10.76
N GLY A 246 -0.15 15.85 -9.56
CA GLY A 246 0.52 16.16 -8.29
C GLY A 246 1.67 15.20 -7.94
N ARG A 247 1.69 13.98 -8.49
CA ARG A 247 2.71 12.94 -8.23
C ARG A 247 2.86 12.58 -6.75
N GLU A 248 1.79 12.72 -5.98
CA GLU A 248 1.73 12.38 -4.57
C GLU A 248 0.65 11.33 -4.32
N THR A 249 0.85 10.49 -3.30
CA THR A 249 -0.14 9.48 -2.96
C THR A 249 -1.44 10.12 -2.48
N ALA A 250 -2.58 9.70 -3.04
CA ALA A 250 -3.90 10.21 -2.70
C ALA A 250 -4.89 9.07 -2.44
N VAL A 251 -5.78 9.26 -1.47
CA VAL A 251 -6.86 8.30 -1.14
C VAL A 251 -8.19 8.90 -1.57
N LEU A 252 -9.00 8.15 -2.32
CA LEU A 252 -10.36 8.51 -2.70
C LEU A 252 -11.37 7.54 -2.06
N CYS A 253 -12.12 7.99 -1.05
CA CYS A 253 -13.22 7.22 -0.48
C CYS A 253 -14.53 7.46 -1.24
N SER A 254 -15.07 6.40 -1.84
CA SER A 254 -16.24 6.50 -2.72
C SER A 254 -17.12 5.24 -2.69
N HIS A 255 -17.98 5.10 -3.69
CA HIS A 255 -19.09 4.16 -3.76
C HIS A 255 -18.87 3.09 -4.82
N GLY A 256 -19.50 1.93 -4.65
CA GLY A 256 -19.44 0.82 -5.61
C GLY A 256 -19.60 1.22 -7.09
N PRO A 257 -20.60 2.05 -7.45
CA PRO A 257 -20.79 2.49 -8.84
C PRO A 257 -19.72 3.46 -9.37
N VAL A 258 -19.08 4.23 -8.48
CA VAL A 258 -18.10 5.29 -8.83
C VAL A 258 -16.68 4.75 -8.92
N LEU A 259 -16.32 3.74 -8.12
CA LEU A 259 -14.98 3.14 -8.10
C LEU A 259 -14.48 2.66 -9.48
N PRO A 260 -15.32 2.04 -10.35
CA PRO A 260 -14.90 1.73 -11.71
C PRO A 260 -14.49 2.97 -12.54
N GLN A 261 -15.09 4.14 -12.28
CA GLN A 261 -14.73 5.39 -12.96
C GLN A 261 -13.39 5.91 -12.46
N ILE A 262 -13.11 5.81 -11.15
CA ILE A 262 -11.81 6.17 -10.58
C ILE A 262 -10.71 5.29 -11.18
N VAL A 263 -10.90 3.97 -11.17
CA VAL A 263 -9.91 3.03 -11.74
C VAL A 263 -9.72 3.26 -13.24
N SER A 264 -10.81 3.46 -14.00
CA SER A 264 -10.72 3.78 -15.43
C SER A 264 -9.98 5.10 -15.68
N ALA A 265 -10.19 6.11 -14.85
CA ALA A 265 -9.50 7.38 -14.99
C ALA A 265 -7.98 7.24 -14.78
N VAL A 266 -7.56 6.45 -13.78
CA VAL A 266 -6.13 6.14 -13.60
C VAL A 266 -5.58 5.40 -14.82
N MET A 267 -6.33 4.43 -15.35
CA MET A 267 -5.92 3.69 -16.56
C MET A 267 -5.75 4.61 -17.76
N ASP A 268 -6.71 5.50 -17.99
CA ASP A 268 -6.69 6.44 -19.12
C ASP A 268 -5.48 7.39 -19.02
N GLU A 269 -5.25 7.97 -17.85
CA GLU A 269 -4.14 8.92 -17.59
C GLU A 269 -2.77 8.25 -17.71
N THR A 270 -2.67 6.99 -17.28
CA THR A 270 -1.42 6.22 -17.31
C THR A 270 -1.23 5.41 -18.59
N GLN A 271 -2.17 5.48 -19.54
CA GLN A 271 -2.18 4.66 -20.77
C GLN A 271 -2.09 3.15 -20.49
N THR A 272 -2.73 2.69 -19.41
CA THR A 272 -2.68 1.29 -18.98
C THR A 272 -3.83 0.48 -19.58
N ASP A 273 -3.49 -0.62 -20.26
CA ASP A 273 -4.46 -1.57 -20.77
C ASP A 273 -5.25 -2.27 -19.65
N ARG A 274 -6.47 -2.69 -19.98
CA ARG A 274 -7.33 -3.39 -19.03
C ARG A 274 -6.78 -4.78 -18.68
N THR A 275 -6.64 -5.04 -17.38
CA THR A 275 -6.24 -6.35 -16.85
C THR A 275 -7.25 -6.89 -15.84
N SER A 276 -7.18 -8.18 -15.53
CA SER A 276 -8.02 -8.80 -14.49
C SER A 276 -7.79 -8.19 -13.11
N LYS A 277 -6.55 -7.78 -12.79
CA LYS A 277 -6.23 -7.08 -11.54
C LYS A 277 -6.94 -5.72 -11.45
N LEU A 278 -6.95 -4.96 -12.54
CA LEU A 278 -7.67 -3.68 -12.62
C LEU A 278 -9.19 -3.86 -12.53
N GLN A 279 -9.73 -4.92 -13.14
CA GLN A 279 -11.15 -5.27 -12.98
C GLN A 279 -11.49 -5.58 -11.51
N ARG A 280 -10.63 -6.30 -10.79
CA ARG A 280 -10.81 -6.57 -9.36
C ARG A 280 -10.73 -5.30 -8.52
N ALA A 281 -9.78 -4.41 -8.83
CA ALA A 281 -9.64 -3.10 -8.18
C ALA A 281 -10.85 -2.17 -8.42
N ALA A 282 -11.56 -2.33 -9.54
CA ALA A 282 -12.80 -1.60 -9.82
C ALA A 282 -14.02 -2.17 -9.07
N ALA A 283 -13.96 -3.43 -8.64
CA ALA A 283 -15.08 -4.18 -8.05
C ALA A 283 -14.87 -4.45 -6.54
N LEU A 284 -14.49 -3.42 -5.78
CA LEU A 284 -14.22 -3.52 -4.35
C LEU A 284 -15.48 -3.88 -3.54
N GLY A 285 -15.34 -4.74 -2.55
CA GLY A 285 -16.29 -4.96 -1.46
C GLY A 285 -16.30 -3.81 -0.45
N THR A 286 -17.30 -3.74 0.42
CA THR A 286 -17.39 -2.67 1.44
C THR A 286 -16.20 -2.71 2.37
N GLY A 287 -15.54 -1.55 2.57
CA GLY A 287 -14.34 -1.42 3.38
C GLY A 287 -13.05 -1.90 2.70
N GLU A 288 -13.12 -2.48 1.49
CA GLU A 288 -11.91 -2.81 0.74
C GLU A 288 -11.31 -1.57 0.09
N TYR A 289 -9.99 -1.62 -0.14
CA TYR A 289 -9.29 -0.62 -0.92
C TYR A 289 -8.38 -1.25 -1.97
N ALA A 290 -8.19 -0.53 -3.08
CA ALA A 290 -7.19 -0.83 -4.10
C ALA A 290 -6.09 0.22 -4.10
N VAL A 291 -4.85 -0.21 -4.34
CA VAL A 291 -3.68 0.67 -4.47
C VAL A 291 -3.16 0.55 -5.89
N LEU A 292 -3.23 1.65 -6.66
CA LEU A 292 -2.74 1.72 -8.03
C LEU A 292 -1.41 2.48 -8.03
N HIS A 293 -0.30 1.77 -8.17
CA HIS A 293 1.05 2.34 -8.13
C HIS A 293 1.42 2.95 -9.48
N VAL A 294 1.67 4.25 -9.50
CA VAL A 294 2.01 5.05 -10.69
C VAL A 294 3.48 5.47 -10.57
N PRO A 295 4.30 5.31 -11.62
CA PRO A 295 5.69 5.76 -11.58
C PRO A 295 5.76 7.28 -11.47
N VAL A 296 6.63 7.80 -10.60
CA VAL A 296 6.73 9.25 -10.33
C VAL A 296 7.24 10.03 -11.55
N ASP A 297 8.24 9.49 -12.26
CA ASP A 297 8.92 10.25 -13.31
C ASP A 297 8.10 10.32 -14.62
N HIS A 298 7.48 9.19 -15.00
CA HIS A 298 6.74 9.00 -16.25
C HIS A 298 5.37 8.33 -16.02
N PRO A 299 4.38 9.02 -15.41
CA PRO A 299 3.06 8.45 -15.12
C PRO A 299 2.37 7.77 -16.32
N GLU A 300 2.60 8.31 -17.52
CA GLU A 300 2.09 7.81 -18.81
C GLU A 300 2.67 6.45 -19.23
N SER A 301 3.70 5.95 -18.53
CA SER A 301 4.36 4.67 -18.85
C SER A 301 3.61 3.44 -18.31
N GLY A 302 2.36 3.60 -17.91
CA GLY A 302 1.55 2.55 -17.31
C GLY A 302 1.73 2.38 -15.80
N ILE A 303 0.67 1.88 -15.17
CA ILE A 303 0.64 1.46 -13.76
C ILE A 303 1.72 0.38 -13.53
N VAL A 304 2.51 0.56 -12.47
CA VAL A 304 3.57 -0.38 -12.06
C VAL A 304 2.97 -1.64 -11.45
N ALA A 305 1.99 -1.47 -10.58
CA ALA A 305 1.36 -2.56 -9.85
C ALA A 305 -0.02 -2.16 -9.33
N VAL A 306 -0.85 -3.18 -9.08
CA VAL A 306 -2.18 -3.02 -8.49
C VAL A 306 -2.32 -4.01 -7.35
N GLU A 307 -2.74 -3.51 -6.19
CA GLU A 307 -3.04 -4.30 -5.00
C GLU A 307 -4.50 -4.11 -4.61
N VAL A 308 -5.09 -5.12 -3.99
CA VAL A 308 -6.43 -5.03 -3.41
C VAL A 308 -6.38 -5.67 -2.03
N HIS A 309 -6.82 -4.91 -1.03
CA HIS A 309 -6.80 -5.31 0.36
C HIS A 309 -8.20 -5.29 0.94
N SER A 310 -8.51 -6.34 1.71
CA SER A 310 -9.76 -6.46 2.44
C SER A 310 -9.54 -6.11 3.92
N PRO A 311 -10.58 -5.64 4.63
CA PRO A 311 -10.53 -5.50 6.08
C PRO A 311 -10.14 -6.82 6.75
N THR A 312 -9.33 -6.73 7.80
CA THR A 312 -9.03 -7.85 8.70
C THR A 312 -10.31 -8.27 9.43
N ALA A 313 -10.38 -9.57 9.75
CA ALA A 313 -11.54 -10.19 10.38
C ALA A 313 -11.54 -9.98 11.91
#